data_AF-A0A1I3RUY4-F1
#
_entry.id   AF-A0A1I3RUY4-F1
#
_cell.length_a   1.000
_cell.length_b   1.000
_cell.length_c   1.000
_cell.angle_alpha   90.00
_cell.angle_beta   90.00
_cell.angle_gamma   90.00
#
_symmetry.space_group_name_H-M   'P 1'
#
loop_
_entity.id
_entity.type
_entity.pdbx_description
1 polymer ?
#
loop_
_entity_poly.entity_id
_entity_poly.type
_entity_poly.pdbx_seq_one_letter_code
_entity_poly.pdbx_strand_id
1 'polypeptide(L)'
;MVIAGPDGPVDQGLNQGGMKPENILVYPMPKMDASGKHTGVLGGDFLVINPNAAKEEQETAFKYATFDYFSDKGLESVEASIQQRKTDNKYFVPPVIQYFTDDSEYGRKVKAVYAKYDNVYPYSPDIMSLLDGKPEAQFNTQDYYAEMTLNVQSVFSNKNVDVKAALDASAKKMQEKFYNAIKVE
;
A
#
# COMPACT_ATOMS: atom_id res chain seq x y z
N MET A 1 -13.02 12.40 6.57
CA MET A 1 -12.25 11.17 6.87
C MET A 1 -12.27 10.32 5.61
N VAL A 2 -11.10 9.95 5.10
CA VAL A 2 -10.94 9.03 3.95
C VAL A 2 -10.29 7.76 4.48
N ILE A 3 -10.78 6.61 4.03
CA ILE A 3 -10.25 5.30 4.41
C ILE A 3 -9.57 4.72 3.17
N ALA A 4 -8.23 4.74 3.14
CA ALA A 4 -7.43 4.35 1.99
C ALA A 4 -5.97 4.09 2.40
N GLY A 5 -5.14 3.66 1.44
CA GLY A 5 -3.68 3.67 1.59
C GLY A 5 -3.17 5.07 1.96
N PRO A 6 -2.09 5.18 2.74
CA PRO A 6 -1.72 6.43 3.41
C PRO A 6 -1.10 7.48 2.48
N ASP A 7 -0.45 7.08 1.40
CA ASP A 7 0.35 7.93 0.52
C ASP A 7 -0.48 8.71 -0.50
N GLY A 8 -1.36 8.03 -1.24
CA GLY A 8 -2.14 8.64 -2.33
C GLY A 8 -3.04 9.81 -1.88
N PRO A 9 -3.92 9.63 -0.88
CA PRO A 9 -4.78 10.71 -0.37
C PRO A 9 -3.99 11.88 0.23
N VAL A 10 -2.84 11.61 0.85
CA VAL A 10 -1.96 12.67 1.39
C VAL A 10 -1.36 13.47 0.23
N ASP A 11 -0.80 12.82 -0.80
CA ASP A 11 -0.26 13.52 -1.98
C ASP A 11 -1.35 14.34 -2.68
N GLN A 12 -2.54 13.77 -2.88
CA GLN A 12 -3.67 14.48 -3.47
C GLN A 12 -4.08 15.70 -2.62
N GLY A 13 -4.23 15.54 -1.30
CA GLY A 13 -4.60 16.63 -0.40
C GLY A 13 -3.60 17.78 -0.44
N LEU A 14 -2.31 17.47 -0.35
CA LEU A 14 -1.23 18.47 -0.34
C LEU A 14 -1.01 19.11 -1.71
N ASN A 15 -0.89 18.30 -2.76
CA ASN A 15 -0.33 18.73 -4.04
C ASN A 15 -1.39 19.05 -5.11
N GLN A 16 -2.65 18.69 -4.86
CA GLN A 16 -3.78 18.96 -5.77
C GLN A 16 -4.90 19.70 -5.05
N GLY A 17 -5.15 19.38 -3.79
CA GLY A 17 -6.19 19.98 -2.95
C GLY A 17 -5.78 21.26 -2.22
N GLY A 18 -4.49 21.63 -2.23
CA GLY A 18 -3.99 22.84 -1.57
C GLY A 18 -4.05 22.80 -0.04
N MET A 19 -4.17 21.60 0.55
CA MET A 19 -4.12 21.44 2.01
C MET A 19 -2.69 21.68 2.51
N LYS A 20 -2.60 22.12 3.76
CA LYS A 20 -1.32 22.23 4.46
C LYS A 20 -1.00 20.93 5.21
N PRO A 21 0.28 20.58 5.42
CA PRO A 21 0.68 19.37 6.15
C PRO A 21 0.01 19.23 7.51
N GLU A 22 -0.12 20.31 8.28
CA GLU A 22 -0.74 20.32 9.60
C GLU A 22 -2.24 20.02 9.59
N ASN A 23 -2.89 20.10 8.42
CA ASN A 23 -4.31 19.82 8.25
C ASN A 23 -4.59 18.38 7.80
N ILE A 24 -3.55 17.54 7.63
CA ILE A 24 -3.68 16.15 7.24
C ILE A 24 -3.02 15.27 8.29
N LEU A 25 -3.79 14.36 8.86
CA LEU A 25 -3.31 13.33 9.79
C LEU A 25 -3.65 11.96 9.23
N VAL A 26 -2.69 11.04 9.38
CA VAL A 26 -2.86 9.64 8.97
C VAL A 26 -2.93 8.78 10.22
N TYR A 27 -4.00 8.00 10.31
CA TYR A 27 -4.27 7.07 11.39
C TYR A 27 -4.45 5.66 10.83
N PRO A 28 -4.16 4.62 11.62
CA PRO A 28 -4.39 3.25 11.19
C PRO A 28 -5.91 3.00 11.02
N MET A 29 -6.26 1.92 10.32
CA MET A 29 -7.66 1.52 10.11
C MET A 29 -8.40 1.40 11.44
N PRO A 30 -9.63 1.93 11.59
CA PRO A 30 -10.41 1.71 12.82
C PRO A 30 -10.57 0.22 13.13
N LYS A 31 -10.32 -0.17 14.37
CA LYS A 31 -10.58 -1.55 14.84
C LYS A 31 -12.09 -1.80 14.90
N MET A 32 -12.52 -3.00 14.53
CA MET A 32 -13.95 -3.38 14.56
C MET A 32 -14.50 -3.44 15.99
N ASP A 33 -13.68 -3.88 16.95
CA ASP A 33 -14.06 -4.00 18.36
C ASP A 33 -12.92 -3.55 19.30
N ALA A 34 -13.20 -3.48 20.61
CA ALA A 34 -12.24 -2.97 21.60
C ALA A 34 -10.94 -3.79 21.70
N SER A 35 -10.97 -5.09 21.40
CA SER A 35 -9.83 -6.01 21.42
C SER A 35 -9.19 -6.23 20.04
N GLY A 36 -9.83 -5.74 18.99
CA GLY A 36 -9.42 -5.96 17.60
C GLY A 36 -8.17 -5.19 17.20
N LYS A 37 -7.59 -5.61 16.08
CA LYS A 37 -6.46 -4.96 15.44
C LYS A 37 -6.90 -3.88 14.46
N HIS A 38 -6.01 -2.95 14.17
CA HIS A 38 -6.19 -1.92 13.15
C HIS A 38 -5.85 -2.46 11.75
N THR A 39 -6.52 -3.54 11.35
CA THR A 39 -6.15 -4.30 10.14
C THR A 39 -6.60 -3.58 8.86
N GLY A 40 -5.65 -3.26 7.99
CA GLY A 40 -5.89 -2.83 6.62
C GLY A 40 -5.53 -3.92 5.61
N VAL A 41 -6.20 -3.93 4.46
CA VAL A 41 -5.78 -4.78 3.33
C VAL A 41 -4.56 -4.12 2.68
N LEU A 42 -3.46 -4.85 2.59
CA LEU A 42 -2.26 -4.44 1.88
C LEU A 42 -2.54 -4.43 0.38
N GLY A 43 -1.86 -3.56 -0.35
CA GLY A 43 -1.93 -3.49 -1.82
C GLY A 43 -0.68 -2.83 -2.37
N GLY A 44 -0.76 -2.36 -3.61
CA GLY A 44 0.33 -1.71 -4.33
C GLY A 44 0.69 -2.46 -5.60
N ASP A 45 1.74 -1.98 -6.26
CA ASP A 45 2.23 -2.57 -7.51
C ASP A 45 3.51 -3.37 -7.26
N PHE A 46 3.68 -4.46 -8.01
CA PHE A 46 4.86 -5.31 -7.94
C PHE A 46 5.51 -5.45 -9.30
N LEU A 47 6.85 -5.43 -9.33
CA LEU A 47 7.61 -5.91 -10.49
C LEU A 47 7.68 -7.42 -10.42
N VAL A 48 7.02 -8.10 -11.36
CA VAL A 48 7.00 -9.57 -11.44
C VAL A 48 7.91 -10.03 -12.57
N ILE A 49 8.87 -10.91 -12.24
CA ILE A 49 9.77 -11.52 -13.22
C ILE A 49 9.03 -12.69 -13.88
N ASN A 50 8.93 -12.67 -15.21
CA ASN A 50 8.28 -13.72 -15.97
C ASN A 50 9.03 -15.06 -15.79
N PRO A 51 8.43 -16.09 -15.18
CA PRO A 51 9.11 -17.36 -14.94
C PRO A 51 9.43 -18.12 -16.24
N ASN A 52 8.79 -17.76 -17.35
CA ASN A 52 9.01 -18.37 -18.67
C ASN A 52 10.10 -17.66 -19.49
N ALA A 53 10.65 -16.55 -19.02
CA ALA A 53 11.77 -15.86 -19.70
C ALA A 53 13.07 -16.67 -19.58
N ALA A 54 14.05 -16.40 -20.44
CA ALA A 54 15.37 -17.03 -20.32
C ALA A 54 16.05 -16.64 -18.99
N LYS A 55 16.93 -17.49 -18.45
CA LYS A 55 17.56 -17.24 -17.14
C LYS A 55 18.34 -15.92 -17.11
N GLU A 56 19.02 -15.59 -18.20
CA GLU A 56 19.78 -14.37 -18.36
C GLU A 56 18.88 -13.12 -18.37
N GLU A 57 17.67 -13.25 -18.92
CA GLU A 57 16.65 -12.20 -18.91
C GLU A 57 16.08 -12.01 -17.51
N GLN A 58 15.80 -13.10 -16.80
CA GLN A 58 15.34 -13.06 -15.40
C GLN A 58 16.39 -12.40 -14.50
N GLU A 59 17.68 -12.73 -14.68
CA GLU A 59 18.77 -12.13 -13.92
C GLU A 59 18.91 -10.63 -14.22
N THR A 60 18.82 -10.24 -15.50
CA THR A 60 18.82 -8.82 -15.90
C THR A 60 17.63 -8.08 -15.31
N ALA A 61 16.44 -8.66 -15.36
CA ALA A 61 15.22 -8.08 -14.81
C ALA A 61 15.33 -7.91 -13.28
N PHE A 62 15.89 -8.88 -12.57
CA PHE A 62 16.15 -8.78 -11.14
C PHE A 62 17.12 -7.63 -10.83
N LYS A 63 18.26 -7.57 -11.53
CA LYS A 63 19.23 -6.48 -11.37
C LYS A 63 18.60 -5.12 -11.63
N TYR A 64 17.77 -5.01 -12.66
CA TYR A 64 17.03 -3.78 -12.95
C TYR A 64 15.99 -3.45 -11.87
N ALA A 65 15.29 -4.43 -11.31
CA ALA A 65 14.30 -4.17 -10.26
C ALA A 65 14.93 -3.70 -8.95
N THR A 66 16.21 -4.01 -8.71
CA THR A 66 16.89 -3.76 -7.42
C THR A 66 18.12 -2.88 -7.54
N PHE A 67 18.42 -2.26 -8.69
CA PHE A 67 19.72 -1.61 -8.94
C PHE A 67 20.02 -0.45 -7.99
N ASP A 68 19.00 0.26 -7.53
CA ASP A 68 19.11 1.43 -6.67
C ASP A 68 18.85 1.11 -5.19
N TYR A 69 18.41 -0.11 -4.88
CA TYR A 69 18.08 -0.50 -3.52
C TYR A 69 19.32 -0.44 -2.64
N PHE A 70 19.15 0.23 -1.49
CA PHE A 70 20.19 0.35 -0.46
C PHE A 70 21.51 0.97 -0.95
N SER A 71 21.46 1.85 -1.96
CA SER A 71 22.63 2.45 -2.59
C SER A 71 22.68 3.97 -2.45
N ASP A 72 23.88 4.56 -2.58
CA ASP A 72 24.03 6.02 -2.61
C ASP A 72 23.30 6.65 -3.81
N LYS A 73 23.22 5.92 -4.94
CA LYS A 73 22.44 6.34 -6.12
C LYS A 73 20.93 6.38 -5.84
N GLY A 74 20.43 5.44 -5.04
CA GLY A 74 19.05 5.47 -4.55
C GLY A 74 18.79 6.71 -3.69
N LEU A 75 19.72 7.07 -2.79
CA LEU A 75 19.62 8.28 -1.97
C LEU A 75 19.65 9.56 -2.82
N GLU A 76 20.55 9.63 -3.81
CA GLU A 76 20.62 10.75 -4.76
C GLU A 76 19.30 10.90 -5.54
N SER A 77 18.69 9.80 -5.99
CA SER A 77 17.41 9.80 -6.71
C SER A 77 16.25 10.29 -5.84
N VAL A 78 16.20 9.86 -4.57
CA VAL A 78 15.22 10.34 -3.59
C VAL A 78 15.41 11.83 -3.35
N GLU A 79 16.64 12.29 -3.13
CA GLU A 79 16.95 13.70 -2.89
C GLU A 79 16.58 14.58 -4.11
N ALA A 80 16.90 14.13 -5.33
CA ALA A 80 16.51 14.80 -6.56
C ALA A 80 14.98 14.91 -6.71
N SER A 81 14.25 13.87 -6.33
CA SER A 81 12.77 13.88 -6.34
C SER A 81 12.19 14.91 -5.37
N ILE A 82 12.77 15.04 -4.17
CA ILE A 82 12.34 16.04 -3.17
C ILE A 82 12.62 17.46 -3.69
N GLN A 83 13.80 17.69 -4.26
CA GLN A 83 14.18 18.98 -4.86
C GLN A 83 13.29 19.37 -6.04
N GLN A 84 12.95 18.42 -6.91
CA GLN A 84 12.04 18.66 -8.01
C GLN A 84 10.65 19.03 -7.49
N ARG A 85 10.12 18.29 -6.51
CA ARG A 85 8.83 18.62 -5.87
C ARG A 85 8.87 20.03 -5.27
N LYS A 86 9.97 20.42 -4.62
CA LYS A 86 10.13 21.78 -4.08
C LYS A 86 10.08 22.84 -5.18
N THR A 87 10.76 22.61 -6.31
CA THR A 87 10.73 23.48 -7.49
C THR A 87 9.31 23.62 -8.04
N ASP A 88 8.53 22.54 -8.01
CA ASP A 88 7.13 22.50 -8.44
C ASP A 88 6.15 23.07 -7.38
N ASN A 89 6.64 23.61 -6.26
CA ASN A 89 5.85 24.02 -5.10
C ASN A 89 4.93 22.91 -4.56
N LYS A 90 5.47 21.69 -4.49
CA LYS A 90 4.82 20.47 -4.02
C LYS A 90 5.56 19.87 -2.83
N TYR A 91 4.80 19.16 -2.01
CA TYR A 91 5.33 18.28 -0.98
C TYR A 91 5.76 16.94 -1.59
N PHE A 92 6.84 16.39 -1.05
CA PHE A 92 7.20 14.99 -1.22
C PHE A 92 6.53 14.17 -0.11
N VAL A 93 5.78 13.14 -0.49
CA VAL A 93 5.13 12.21 0.44
C VAL A 93 5.94 10.91 0.46
N PRO A 94 6.63 10.59 1.56
CA PRO A 94 7.41 9.36 1.65
C PRO A 94 6.52 8.09 1.56
N PRO A 95 7.06 6.97 1.06
CA PRO A 95 6.42 5.67 1.22
C PRO A 95 6.36 5.31 2.70
N VAL A 96 5.21 4.79 3.16
CA VAL A 96 5.01 4.36 4.56
C VAL A 96 5.61 2.97 4.80
N ILE A 97 5.41 2.05 3.87
CA ILE A 97 5.99 0.70 3.93
C ILE A 97 7.26 0.69 3.09
N GLN A 98 8.37 0.29 3.70
CA GLN A 98 9.72 0.33 3.11
C GLN A 98 10.36 -1.07 3.14
N TYR A 99 11.32 -1.32 2.24
CA TYR A 99 12.12 -2.55 2.23
C TYR A 99 13.26 -2.56 3.26
N PHE A 100 13.36 -1.53 4.10
CA PHE A 100 14.34 -1.41 5.18
C PHE A 100 13.65 -1.02 6.48
N THR A 101 14.29 -1.34 7.60
CA THR A 101 13.88 -0.81 8.89
C THR A 101 14.46 0.59 9.09
N ASP A 102 13.72 1.39 9.83
CA ASP A 102 14.00 2.78 10.15
C ASP A 102 15.31 3.02 10.93
N ASP A 103 15.79 1.99 11.61
CA ASP A 103 17.00 1.96 12.43
C ASP A 103 18.20 1.33 11.72
N SER A 104 18.01 0.76 10.53
CA SER A 104 19.10 0.23 9.69
C SER A 104 20.06 1.33 9.24
N GLU A 105 21.27 0.96 8.78
CA GLU A 105 22.23 1.93 8.24
C GLU A 105 21.61 2.75 7.09
N TYR A 106 20.94 2.09 6.15
CA TYR A 106 20.30 2.76 5.02
C TYR A 106 19.10 3.60 5.47
N GLY A 107 18.25 3.09 6.37
CA GLY A 107 17.11 3.84 6.91
C GLY A 107 17.53 5.15 7.60
N ARG A 108 18.65 5.14 8.34
CA ARG A 108 19.24 6.36 8.93
C ARG A 108 19.71 7.35 7.86
N LYS A 109 20.31 6.87 6.76
CA LYS A 109 20.70 7.73 5.63
C LYS A 109 19.48 8.36 4.93
N VAL A 110 18.42 7.59 4.70
CA VAL A 110 17.15 8.10 4.14
C VAL A 110 16.55 9.18 5.04
N LYS A 111 16.47 8.94 6.36
CA LYS A 111 15.99 9.95 7.33
C LYS A 111 16.84 11.22 7.30
N ALA A 112 18.16 11.09 7.19
CA ALA A 112 19.06 12.22 7.08
C ALA A 112 18.84 13.02 5.78
N VAL A 113 18.49 12.37 4.66
CA VAL A 113 18.07 13.06 3.43
C VAL A 113 16.78 13.84 3.67
N TYR A 114 15.75 13.20 4.22
CA TYR A 114 14.45 13.84 4.48
C TYR A 114 14.58 15.08 5.38
N ALA A 115 15.38 15.01 6.44
CA ALA A 115 15.57 16.10 7.40
C ALA A 115 16.21 17.38 6.83
N LYS A 116 16.81 17.32 5.62
CA LYS A 116 17.36 18.52 4.94
C LYS A 116 16.27 19.42 4.35
N TYR A 117 15.05 18.91 4.19
CA TYR A 117 14.00 19.54 3.39
C TYR A 117 12.74 19.82 4.21
N ASP A 118 12.13 20.97 3.96
CA ASP A 118 10.90 21.45 4.58
C ASP A 118 9.62 21.00 3.84
N ASN A 119 9.77 20.50 2.61
CA ASN A 119 8.67 20.02 1.78
C ASN A 119 8.47 18.49 1.86
N VAL A 120 9.01 17.82 2.88
CA VAL A 120 8.75 16.39 3.12
C VAL A 120 7.61 16.24 4.12
N TYR A 121 6.57 15.46 3.77
CA TYR A 121 5.43 15.23 4.67
C TYR A 121 5.86 14.40 5.89
N PRO A 122 5.64 14.91 7.13
CA PRO A 122 6.07 14.23 8.35
C PRO A 122 4.97 13.30 8.87
N TYR A 123 5.03 12.01 8.54
CA TYR A 123 4.19 11.02 9.21
C TYR A 123 4.44 11.00 10.72
N SER A 124 3.39 10.69 11.50
CA SER A 124 3.56 10.43 12.94
C SER A 124 4.50 9.23 13.14
N PRO A 125 5.46 9.29 14.07
CA PRO A 125 6.33 8.16 14.39
C PRO A 125 5.54 6.93 14.88
N ASP A 126 4.35 7.14 15.42
CA ASP A 126 3.52 6.06 15.96
C ASP A 126 2.84 5.25 14.86
N ILE A 127 2.75 5.76 13.62
CA ILE A 127 1.95 5.12 12.57
C ILE A 127 2.41 3.69 12.31
N MET A 128 3.73 3.47 12.25
CA MET A 128 4.32 2.16 11.96
C MET A 128 4.04 1.14 13.07
N SER A 129 3.93 1.59 14.32
CA SER A 129 3.60 0.72 15.45
C SER A 129 2.15 0.21 15.42
N LEU A 130 1.30 0.87 14.64
CA LEU A 130 -0.14 0.60 14.57
C LEU A 130 -0.58 -0.09 13.27
N LEU A 131 0.31 -0.20 12.27
CA LEU A 131 0.00 -0.84 11.01
C LEU A 131 -0.10 -2.36 11.18
N ASP A 132 -1.28 -2.90 10.94
CA ASP A 132 -1.52 -4.34 10.81
C ASP A 132 -2.01 -4.61 9.39
N GLY A 133 -1.15 -5.16 8.56
CA GLY A 133 -1.44 -5.43 7.16
C GLY A 133 -1.92 -6.86 6.94
N LYS A 134 -3.05 -7.04 6.28
CA LYS A 134 -3.48 -8.33 5.74
C LYS A 134 -3.18 -8.39 4.23
N PRO A 135 -2.46 -9.39 3.73
CA PRO A 135 -2.30 -9.59 2.29
C PRO A 135 -3.64 -9.69 1.56
N GLU A 136 -3.67 -9.31 0.29
CA GLU A 136 -4.81 -9.59 -0.58
C GLU A 136 -5.06 -11.10 -0.68
N ALA A 137 -6.24 -11.48 -1.20
CA ALA A 137 -6.53 -12.90 -1.43
C ALA A 137 -5.45 -13.52 -2.32
N GLN A 138 -4.76 -14.56 -1.85
CA GLN A 138 -3.57 -15.11 -2.52
C GLN A 138 -3.87 -15.72 -3.89
N PHE A 139 -5.10 -16.19 -4.09
CA PHE A 139 -5.55 -16.82 -5.30
C PHE A 139 -6.82 -16.14 -5.80
N ASN A 140 -6.92 -15.97 -7.12
CA ASN A 140 -8.10 -15.41 -7.77
C ASN A 140 -8.54 -14.08 -7.14
N THR A 141 -7.58 -13.21 -6.79
CA THR A 141 -7.83 -11.93 -6.09
C THR A 141 -8.85 -11.07 -6.81
N GLN A 142 -8.77 -10.99 -8.14
CA GLN A 142 -9.71 -10.23 -8.95
C GLN A 142 -11.11 -10.85 -8.98
N ASP A 143 -11.22 -12.18 -9.02
CA ASP A 143 -12.52 -12.85 -8.91
C ASP A 143 -13.13 -12.64 -7.52
N TYR A 144 -12.30 -12.71 -6.48
CA TYR A 144 -12.69 -12.41 -5.10
C TYR A 144 -13.22 -10.97 -5.00
N TYR A 145 -12.51 -9.98 -5.54
CA TYR A 145 -12.95 -8.59 -5.55
C TYR A 145 -14.23 -8.39 -6.36
N ALA A 146 -14.36 -9.03 -7.51
CA ALA A 146 -15.60 -8.97 -8.30
C ALA A 146 -16.79 -9.51 -7.50
N GLU A 147 -16.63 -10.65 -6.82
CA GLU A 147 -17.68 -11.25 -6.00
C GLU A 147 -18.02 -10.39 -4.76
N MET A 148 -17.00 -9.88 -4.06
CA MET A 148 -17.22 -9.02 -2.89
C MET A 148 -17.84 -7.67 -3.26
N THR A 149 -17.50 -7.12 -4.42
CA THR A 149 -18.08 -5.85 -4.92
C THR A 149 -19.60 -5.94 -5.03
N LEU A 150 -20.14 -7.09 -5.49
CA LEU A 150 -21.58 -7.30 -5.58
C LEU A 150 -22.26 -7.27 -4.20
N ASN A 151 -21.62 -7.87 -3.18
CA ASN A 151 -22.12 -7.84 -1.80
C ASN A 151 -22.14 -6.41 -1.24
N VAL A 152 -21.04 -5.68 -1.42
CA VAL A 152 -20.93 -4.29 -0.97
C VAL A 152 -21.99 -3.42 -1.65
N GLN A 153 -22.15 -3.53 -2.97
CA GLN A 153 -23.19 -2.82 -3.71
C GLN A 153 -24.60 -3.17 -3.24
N SER A 154 -24.86 -4.45 -2.94
CA SER A 154 -26.16 -4.90 -2.42
C SER A 154 -26.51 -4.24 -1.08
N VAL A 155 -25.55 -4.14 -0.16
CA VAL A 155 -25.73 -3.45 1.13
C VAL A 155 -26.07 -1.98 0.94
N PHE A 156 -25.42 -1.29 0.00
CA PHE A 156 -25.69 0.12 -0.24
C PHE A 156 -26.96 0.40 -1.06
N SER A 157 -27.44 -0.57 -1.82
CA SER A 157 -28.62 -0.42 -2.69
C SER A 157 -29.91 -1.00 -2.12
N ASN A 158 -29.84 -1.94 -1.17
CA ASN A 158 -30.99 -2.60 -0.57
C ASN A 158 -30.89 -2.66 0.96
N LYS A 159 -31.76 -1.91 1.64
CA LYS A 159 -31.82 -1.84 3.11
C LYS A 159 -32.24 -3.16 3.79
N ASN A 160 -32.83 -4.09 3.04
CA ASN A 160 -33.35 -5.36 3.55
C ASN A 160 -32.46 -6.55 3.13
N VAL A 161 -31.23 -6.32 2.69
CA VAL A 161 -30.33 -7.41 2.32
C VAL A 161 -30.05 -8.30 3.53
N ASP A 162 -30.18 -9.61 3.36
CA ASP A 162 -29.64 -10.58 4.31
C ASP A 162 -28.13 -10.69 4.06
N VAL A 163 -27.36 -9.88 4.78
CA VAL A 163 -25.90 -9.81 4.65
C VAL A 163 -25.26 -11.18 4.91
N LYS A 164 -25.79 -11.96 5.86
CA LYS A 164 -25.22 -13.26 6.19
C LYS A 164 -25.43 -14.23 5.04
N ALA A 165 -26.65 -14.34 4.53
CA ALA A 165 -26.94 -15.23 3.42
C ALA A 165 -26.16 -14.86 2.14
N ALA A 166 -26.01 -13.56 1.87
CA ALA A 166 -25.23 -13.09 0.72
C ALA A 166 -23.75 -13.46 0.84
N LEU A 167 -23.14 -13.22 2.01
CA LEU A 167 -21.74 -13.59 2.26
C LEU A 167 -21.53 -15.11 2.25
N ASP A 168 -22.44 -15.90 2.83
CA ASP A 168 -22.37 -17.37 2.80
C ASP A 168 -22.42 -17.89 1.35
N ALA A 169 -23.30 -17.32 0.52
CA ALA A 169 -23.44 -17.69 -0.89
C ALA A 169 -22.17 -17.34 -1.69
N SER A 170 -21.61 -16.16 -1.49
CA SER A 170 -20.36 -15.74 -2.13
C SER A 170 -19.16 -16.57 -1.68
N ALA A 171 -19.06 -16.88 -0.38
CA ALA A 171 -18.02 -17.76 0.15
C ALA A 171 -18.10 -19.16 -0.48
N LYS A 172 -19.30 -19.74 -0.54
CA LYS A 172 -19.53 -21.04 -1.21
C LYS A 172 -19.11 -20.99 -2.68
N LYS A 173 -19.51 -19.94 -3.41
CA LYS A 173 -19.16 -19.75 -4.82
C LYS A 173 -17.64 -19.65 -5.02
N MET A 174 -16.95 -18.86 -4.21
CA MET A 174 -15.49 -18.73 -4.29
C MET A 174 -14.80 -20.08 -4.03
N GLN A 175 -15.26 -20.80 -3.01
CA GLN A 175 -14.73 -22.12 -2.66
C GLN A 175 -14.94 -23.12 -3.81
N GLU A 176 -16.17 -23.28 -4.29
CA GLU A 176 -16.52 -24.31 -5.27
C GLU A 176 -15.95 -24.03 -6.65
N LYS A 177 -15.96 -22.76 -7.08
CA LYS A 177 -15.55 -22.39 -8.44
C LYS A 177 -14.04 -22.25 -8.59
N PHE A 178 -13.35 -21.75 -7.56
CA PHE A 178 -11.94 -21.39 -7.66
C PHE A 178 -11.08 -22.21 -6.71
N TYR A 179 -11.37 -22.19 -5.40
CA TYR A 179 -10.41 -22.68 -4.42
C TYR A 179 -10.31 -24.20 -4.32
N ASN A 180 -11.40 -24.94 -4.57
CA ASN A 180 -11.38 -26.40 -4.64
C ASN A 180 -10.49 -26.95 -5.76
N ALA A 181 -10.23 -26.16 -6.80
CA ALA A 181 -9.40 -26.57 -7.94
C ALA A 181 -7.91 -26.28 -7.73
N ILE A 182 -7.55 -25.54 -6.67
CA ILE A 182 -6.16 -25.19 -6.39
C ILE A 182 -5.42 -26.43 -5.90
N LYS A 183 -4.33 -26.75 -6.59
CA LYS A 183 -3.35 -27.74 -6.13
C LYS A 183 -2.16 -26.97 -5.57
N VAL A 184 -1.86 -27.19 -4.29
CA VAL A 184 -0.62 -26.69 -3.69
C VAL A 184 0.46 -27.69 -4.05
N GLU A 185 1.47 -27.23 -4.78
CA GLU A 185 2.69 -28.00 -5.10
C GLU A 185 3.84 -27.60 -4.17
#